data_AF-A0A9P4X807-F1
#
_entry.id   AF-A0A9P4X807-F1
#
_cell.length_a   1.000
_cell.length_b   1.000
_cell.length_c   1.000
_cell.angle_alpha   90.00
_cell.angle_beta   90.00
_cell.angle_gamma   90.00
#
_symmetry.space_group_name_H-M   'P 1'
#
loop_
_entity.id
_entity.type
_entity.pdbx_description
1 polymer ?
#
loop_
_entity_poly.entity_id
_entity_poly.type
_entity_poly.pdbx_seq_one_letter_code
_entity_poly.pdbx_strand_id
1 'polypeptide(L)'
;MKESPSLRSKCRSLSIHIGDGANNTTLASNLMDLIVWLKNTRVFRIRESSEAGNGDLLFRTAAQHMPMLEEVCFSQSFDLRQIHGILVDLSHLRVLDLSKIRILNDRLPWDAFEKGTSPITLLAISGFKDSSDILHRLVAWPAKLEHFSFKECGEEDSRPWSLSTIASVIFPHKTTLRSLTMGEVQEPGLVNFDLTDFESLEHLSLSAWATGFDAGYETNLLAPRLTKFRWSFTTPRERVIDFDDEQENWLRRFAAAAVVRKLPLREIFIQFYIQPSCGQCLSFNEIYPWDRMKHIAKAIQARGISLSWADPNMKSRLLDRVIEAHGGLGRWNRVKSIDVTFNFSGAFLELKGYPGHHQPTVTVDVEKFKSVIQGLPGTNPDNRGYFDDDGTWLEARDGSIIKEYKQTRSSFKDHVRTTQWDDLQLTYFISYAMCNYLSIPFLFIRSDFTSRELEPHTEGGDNWRVLEVTYPDGFPTHTKVQKFYFDDKDFLLRRMDYVTDVAKGVAAHYCWDHKNIDGLVFPTLRRIVRRNGDDAALNGPSGFLIDYTNVVIHDKSA
;
A
#
# COMPACT_ATOMS: atom_id res chain seq x y z
N MET A 1 -37.63 6.25 -11.67
CA MET A 1 -37.92 7.30 -12.68
C MET A 1 -39.27 7.99 -12.45
N LYS A 2 -40.38 7.25 -12.35
CA LYS A 2 -41.74 7.83 -12.19
C LYS A 2 -41.93 8.63 -10.89
N GLU A 3 -41.26 8.23 -9.80
CA GLU A 3 -41.36 8.86 -8.47
C GLU A 3 -40.50 10.12 -8.30
N SER A 4 -39.61 10.43 -9.24
CA SER A 4 -38.73 11.61 -9.14
C SER A 4 -38.43 12.25 -10.51
N PRO A 5 -39.44 12.89 -11.14
CA PRO A 5 -39.30 13.49 -12.48
C PRO A 5 -38.22 14.56 -12.59
N SER A 6 -37.86 15.21 -11.48
CA SER A 6 -36.84 16.26 -11.42
C SER A 6 -35.43 15.75 -11.76
N LEU A 7 -35.14 14.45 -11.61
CA LEU A 7 -33.85 13.87 -12.00
C LEU A 7 -33.59 14.00 -13.50
N ARG A 8 -34.64 13.97 -14.32
CA ARG A 8 -34.56 14.11 -15.78
C ARG A 8 -33.84 15.39 -16.21
N SER A 9 -34.14 16.51 -15.54
CA SER A 9 -33.58 17.81 -15.88
C SER A 9 -32.29 18.13 -15.13
N LYS A 10 -32.05 17.47 -13.99
CA LYS A 10 -30.91 17.73 -13.10
C LYS A 10 -29.70 16.82 -13.32
N CYS A 11 -29.89 15.60 -13.82
CA CYS A 11 -28.78 14.68 -14.04
C CYS A 11 -27.85 15.21 -15.14
N ARG A 12 -26.57 15.42 -14.80
CA ARG A 12 -25.53 15.88 -15.73
C ARG A 12 -24.47 14.83 -16.02
N SER A 13 -24.33 13.83 -15.15
CA SER A 13 -23.35 12.76 -15.28
C SER A 13 -24.01 11.43 -15.05
N LEU A 14 -23.90 10.54 -16.03
CA LEU A 14 -24.35 9.16 -15.95
C LEU A 14 -23.12 8.25 -16.05
N SER A 15 -22.99 7.33 -15.10
CA SER A 15 -21.93 6.32 -15.10
C SER A 15 -22.57 4.96 -14.90
N ILE A 16 -22.37 4.06 -15.87
CA ILE A 16 -22.94 2.71 -15.88
C ILE A 16 -21.79 1.73 -15.69
N HIS A 17 -21.89 0.90 -14.65
CA HIS A 17 -20.98 -0.20 -14.42
C HIS A 17 -21.72 -1.53 -14.56
N ILE A 18 -21.25 -2.38 -15.47
CA ILE A 18 -21.83 -3.68 -15.77
C ILE A 18 -20.81 -4.74 -15.34
N GLY A 19 -21.13 -5.48 -14.27
CA GLY A 19 -20.29 -6.56 -13.75
C GLY A 19 -20.43 -7.87 -14.53
N ASP A 20 -19.57 -8.85 -14.22
CA ASP A 20 -19.61 -10.17 -14.83
C ASP A 20 -20.93 -10.91 -14.53
N GLY A 21 -21.48 -11.58 -15.54
CA GLY A 21 -22.72 -12.35 -15.43
C GLY A 21 -24.02 -11.57 -15.68
N ALA A 22 -23.95 -10.25 -15.96
CA ALA A 22 -25.12 -9.39 -16.17
C ALA A 22 -25.69 -9.41 -17.61
N ASN A 23 -25.37 -10.42 -18.44
CA ASN A 23 -25.86 -10.58 -19.82
C ASN A 23 -27.35 -10.97 -19.88
N ASN A 24 -28.22 -10.13 -19.32
CA ASN A 24 -29.67 -10.27 -19.40
C ASN A 24 -30.22 -9.18 -20.33
N THR A 25 -30.88 -9.60 -21.42
CA THR A 25 -31.52 -8.72 -22.41
C THR A 25 -32.52 -7.74 -21.76
N THR A 26 -33.15 -8.12 -20.64
CA THR A 26 -34.04 -7.23 -19.87
C THR A 26 -33.29 -6.09 -19.19
N LEU A 27 -32.06 -6.31 -18.73
CA LEU A 27 -31.24 -5.27 -18.09
C LEU A 27 -30.82 -4.20 -19.11
N ALA A 28 -30.46 -4.62 -20.33
CA ALA A 28 -30.12 -3.72 -21.42
C ALA A 28 -31.31 -2.83 -21.82
N SER A 29 -32.53 -3.39 -21.89
CA SER A 29 -33.75 -2.61 -22.18
C SER A 29 -34.01 -1.52 -21.12
N ASN A 30 -33.91 -1.87 -19.84
CA ASN A 30 -34.14 -0.91 -18.74
C ASN A 30 -33.09 0.21 -18.72
N LEU A 31 -31.83 -0.11 -19.05
CA LEU A 31 -30.75 0.88 -19.15
C LEU A 31 -30.97 1.81 -20.35
N MET A 32 -31.43 1.30 -21.49
CA MET A 32 -31.79 2.13 -22.64
C MET A 32 -32.91 3.11 -22.30
N ASP A 33 -33.96 2.65 -21.61
CA ASP A 33 -35.06 3.54 -21.18
C ASP A 33 -34.55 4.67 -20.26
N LEU A 34 -33.61 4.34 -19.36
CA LEU A 34 -32.97 5.34 -18.50
C LEU A 34 -32.18 6.37 -19.32
N ILE A 35 -31.41 5.92 -20.31
CA ILE A 35 -30.63 6.78 -21.19
C ILE A 35 -31.54 7.72 -22.00
N VAL A 36 -32.61 7.18 -22.61
CA VAL A 36 -33.61 7.96 -23.37
C VAL A 36 -34.27 9.02 -22.48
N TRP A 37 -34.47 8.69 -21.20
CA TRP A 37 -35.08 9.59 -20.24
C TRP A 37 -34.16 10.75 -19.84
N LEU A 38 -32.87 10.50 -19.61
CA LEU A 38 -31.87 11.45 -19.07
C LEU A 38 -31.24 12.39 -20.13
N LYS A 39 -32.08 13.12 -20.87
CA LYS A 39 -31.67 13.97 -22.02
C LYS A 39 -30.68 15.10 -21.71
N ASN A 40 -30.57 15.52 -20.45
CA ASN A 40 -29.75 16.65 -20.01
C ASN A 40 -28.32 16.26 -19.57
N THR A 41 -27.98 14.98 -19.72
CA THR A 41 -26.67 14.41 -19.40
C THR A 41 -25.61 14.99 -20.33
N ARG A 42 -24.46 15.36 -19.75
CA ARG A 42 -23.29 15.90 -20.44
C ARG A 42 -22.10 14.95 -20.36
N VAL A 43 -22.06 14.13 -19.32
CA VAL A 43 -20.98 13.16 -19.08
C VAL A 43 -21.56 11.76 -19.12
N PHE A 44 -21.05 10.92 -20.02
CA PHE A 44 -21.45 9.53 -20.16
C PHE A 44 -20.24 8.61 -19.99
N ARG A 45 -20.27 7.77 -18.96
CA ARG A 45 -19.20 6.80 -18.69
C ARG A 45 -19.75 5.39 -18.67
N ILE A 46 -19.08 4.47 -19.35
CA ILE A 46 -19.44 3.05 -19.36
C ILE A 46 -18.23 2.19 -19.02
N ARG A 47 -18.42 1.27 -18.07
CA ARG A 47 -17.44 0.27 -17.66
C ARG A 47 -18.09 -1.10 -17.59
N GLU A 48 -17.70 -2.00 -18.47
CA GLU A 48 -18.19 -3.37 -18.53
C GLU A 48 -17.04 -4.36 -18.32
N SER A 49 -17.29 -5.40 -17.51
CA SER A 49 -16.29 -6.42 -17.18
C SER A 49 -16.11 -7.48 -18.28
N SER A 50 -17.14 -7.71 -19.10
CA SER A 50 -17.19 -8.77 -20.12
C SER A 50 -17.04 -8.22 -21.55
N GLU A 51 -16.37 -8.98 -22.42
CA GLU A 51 -16.22 -8.65 -23.86
C GLU A 51 -17.51 -8.84 -24.67
N ALA A 52 -18.47 -9.62 -24.18
CA ALA A 52 -19.73 -9.94 -24.88
C ALA A 52 -20.89 -8.97 -24.52
N GLY A 53 -20.53 -7.73 -24.21
CA GLY A 53 -21.39 -6.74 -23.56
C GLY A 53 -22.29 -5.91 -24.48
N ASN A 54 -23.20 -5.15 -23.88
CA ASN A 54 -24.14 -4.27 -24.62
C ASN A 54 -23.65 -2.81 -24.71
N GLY A 55 -22.39 -2.52 -24.39
CA GLY A 55 -21.90 -1.15 -24.28
C GLY A 55 -21.97 -0.29 -25.55
N ASP A 56 -21.74 -0.87 -26.74
CA ASP A 56 -21.94 -0.16 -28.02
C ASP A 56 -23.38 0.33 -28.15
N LEU A 57 -24.34 -0.57 -27.94
CA LEU A 57 -25.76 -0.27 -28.05
C LEU A 57 -26.18 0.85 -27.09
N LEU A 58 -25.74 0.79 -25.83
CA LEU A 58 -26.03 1.82 -24.83
C LEU A 58 -25.43 3.18 -25.23
N PHE A 59 -24.21 3.19 -25.79
CA PHE A 59 -23.59 4.41 -26.28
C PHE A 59 -24.34 5.00 -27.49
N ARG A 60 -24.74 4.17 -28.47
CA ARG A 60 -25.56 4.63 -29.60
C ARG A 60 -26.85 5.29 -29.13
N THR A 61 -27.54 4.65 -28.18
CA THR A 61 -28.75 5.22 -27.58
C THR A 61 -28.46 6.55 -26.88
N ALA A 62 -27.34 6.65 -26.16
CA ALA A 62 -26.94 7.87 -25.47
C ALA A 62 -26.65 9.01 -26.45
N ALA A 63 -25.83 8.78 -27.46
CA ALA A 63 -25.50 9.79 -28.46
C ALA A 63 -26.75 10.32 -29.21
N GLN A 64 -27.73 9.45 -29.48
CA GLN A 64 -28.99 9.85 -30.12
C GLN A 64 -29.90 10.69 -29.21
N HIS A 65 -29.90 10.44 -27.89
CA HIS A 65 -30.89 11.03 -26.96
C HIS A 65 -30.30 12.08 -26.01
N MET A 66 -28.97 12.24 -26.00
CA MET A 66 -28.22 13.20 -25.19
C MET A 66 -27.41 14.12 -26.12
N PRO A 67 -28.03 15.14 -26.74
CA PRO A 67 -27.37 15.96 -27.77
C PRO A 67 -26.26 16.88 -27.24
N MET A 68 -26.14 17.03 -25.92
CA MET A 68 -25.21 17.94 -25.24
C MET A 68 -24.07 17.18 -24.54
N LEU A 69 -23.70 15.99 -25.04
CA LEU A 69 -22.58 15.24 -24.50
C LEU A 69 -21.26 15.99 -24.71
N GLU A 70 -20.59 16.25 -23.59
CA GLU A 70 -19.30 16.93 -23.50
C GLU A 70 -18.17 15.95 -23.14
N GLU A 71 -18.48 14.85 -22.45
CA GLU A 71 -17.51 13.84 -22.04
C GLU A 71 -18.06 12.43 -22.28
N VAL A 72 -17.23 11.60 -22.92
CA VAL A 72 -17.51 10.18 -23.15
C VAL A 72 -16.31 9.35 -22.72
N CYS A 73 -16.53 8.37 -21.84
CA CYS A 73 -15.51 7.44 -21.37
C CYS A 73 -15.92 5.98 -21.58
N PHE A 74 -15.05 5.21 -22.25
CA PHE A 74 -15.20 3.77 -22.47
C PHE A 74 -14.09 3.01 -21.74
N SER A 75 -14.46 2.16 -20.78
CA SER A 75 -13.51 1.33 -20.03
C SER A 75 -13.51 -0.16 -20.46
N GLN A 76 -13.97 -0.49 -21.66
CA GLN A 76 -14.13 -1.87 -22.16
C GLN A 76 -13.60 -2.03 -23.59
N SER A 77 -13.41 -3.27 -24.05
CA SER A 77 -13.07 -3.53 -25.45
C SER A 77 -14.24 -3.17 -26.36
N PHE A 78 -14.01 -2.30 -27.34
CA PHE A 78 -15.00 -1.96 -28.37
C PHE A 78 -14.33 -1.81 -29.75
N ASP A 79 -15.14 -2.02 -30.80
CA ASP A 79 -14.71 -1.83 -32.19
C ASP A 79 -14.99 -0.39 -32.62
N LEU A 80 -13.93 0.40 -32.82
CA LEU A 80 -14.06 1.81 -33.20
C LEU A 80 -14.82 2.01 -34.52
N ARG A 81 -14.82 1.01 -35.43
CA ARG A 81 -15.58 1.07 -36.69
C ARG A 81 -17.08 1.19 -36.46
N GLN A 82 -17.56 0.68 -35.34
CA GLN A 82 -19.00 0.68 -35.05
C GLN A 82 -19.49 2.07 -34.62
N ILE A 83 -18.63 2.87 -33.99
CA ILE A 83 -19.03 4.14 -33.34
C ILE A 83 -18.43 5.40 -33.98
N HIS A 84 -17.46 5.28 -34.90
CA HIS A 84 -16.75 6.44 -35.46
C HIS A 84 -17.68 7.55 -35.99
N GLY A 85 -18.70 7.22 -36.79
CA GLY A 85 -19.63 8.22 -37.34
C GLY A 85 -20.41 8.95 -36.24
N ILE A 86 -20.80 8.22 -35.20
CA ILE A 86 -21.50 8.79 -34.04
C ILE A 86 -20.59 9.75 -33.28
N LEU A 87 -19.32 9.39 -33.09
CA LEU A 87 -18.34 10.26 -32.42
C LEU A 87 -18.12 11.57 -33.19
N VAL A 88 -18.12 11.51 -34.53
CA VAL A 88 -17.96 12.69 -35.41
C VAL A 88 -19.16 13.64 -35.31
N ASP A 89 -20.37 13.10 -35.13
CA ASP A 89 -21.60 13.89 -35.00
C ASP A 89 -21.73 14.62 -33.64
N LEU A 90 -20.92 14.24 -32.64
CA LEU A 90 -20.94 14.86 -31.30
C LEU A 90 -20.21 16.22 -31.27
N SER A 91 -20.88 17.26 -31.79
CA SER A 91 -20.36 18.63 -31.87
C SER A 91 -20.02 19.33 -30.54
N HIS A 92 -20.41 18.78 -29.39
CA HIS A 92 -20.10 19.32 -28.07
C HIS A 92 -19.00 18.55 -27.33
N LEU A 93 -18.48 17.46 -27.90
CA LEU A 93 -17.54 16.55 -27.25
C LEU A 93 -16.19 17.22 -26.98
N ARG A 94 -15.85 17.42 -25.70
CA ARG A 94 -14.60 18.01 -25.24
C ARG A 94 -13.62 16.97 -24.71
N VAL A 95 -14.13 15.88 -24.14
CA VAL A 95 -13.35 14.84 -23.47
C VAL A 95 -13.71 13.49 -24.05
N LEU A 96 -12.71 12.78 -24.57
CA LEU A 96 -12.86 11.43 -25.08
C LEU A 96 -11.82 10.52 -24.42
N ASP A 97 -12.29 9.51 -23.68
CA ASP A 97 -11.46 8.48 -23.04
C ASP A 97 -11.82 7.11 -23.61
N LEU A 98 -10.85 6.47 -24.25
CA LEU A 98 -10.98 5.20 -24.94
C LEU A 98 -10.00 4.18 -24.35
N SER A 99 -10.52 3.18 -23.63
CA SER A 99 -9.71 2.06 -23.13
C SER A 99 -9.93 0.79 -23.93
N LYS A 100 -8.88 -0.04 -24.09
CA LYS A 100 -8.89 -1.37 -24.72
C LYS A 100 -9.45 -1.39 -26.17
N ILE A 101 -9.10 -0.40 -26.98
CA ILE A 101 -9.54 -0.32 -28.37
C ILE A 101 -9.03 -1.54 -29.17
N ARG A 102 -9.92 -2.18 -29.93
CA ARG A 102 -9.56 -3.19 -30.93
C ARG A 102 -10.07 -2.75 -32.31
N ILE A 103 -9.23 -2.74 -33.33
CA ILE A 103 -9.66 -2.57 -34.73
C ILE A 103 -9.31 -3.85 -35.48
N LEU A 104 -10.30 -4.73 -35.62
CA LEU A 104 -10.14 -6.00 -36.34
C LEU A 104 -10.06 -5.73 -37.85
N ASN A 105 -8.83 -5.79 -38.40
CA ASN A 105 -8.47 -5.67 -39.82
C ASN A 105 -8.56 -4.24 -40.42
N ASP A 106 -7.54 -3.88 -41.23
CA ASP A 106 -7.18 -2.56 -41.80
C ASP A 106 -8.24 -1.86 -42.68
N ARG A 107 -9.48 -1.69 -42.24
CA ARG A 107 -10.51 -0.95 -42.99
C ARG A 107 -11.44 -0.15 -42.09
N LEU A 108 -10.89 0.83 -41.36
CA LEU A 108 -11.70 2.02 -41.07
C LEU A 108 -11.90 2.78 -42.40
N PRO A 109 -13.08 3.36 -42.67
CA PRO A 109 -13.20 4.37 -43.73
C PRO A 109 -12.25 5.52 -43.35
N TRP A 110 -11.15 5.63 -44.10
CA TRP A 110 -9.96 6.40 -43.71
C TRP A 110 -10.22 7.91 -43.60
N ASP A 111 -11.37 8.38 -44.07
CA ASP A 111 -11.90 9.74 -44.05
C ASP A 111 -12.74 10.07 -42.79
N ALA A 112 -13.00 9.12 -41.90
CA ALA A 112 -13.87 9.31 -40.73
C ALA A 112 -13.43 10.43 -39.77
N PHE A 113 -12.13 10.59 -39.54
CA PHE A 113 -11.60 11.55 -38.57
C PHE A 113 -10.85 12.66 -39.30
N GLU A 114 -11.60 13.58 -39.91
CA GLU A 114 -11.03 14.69 -40.67
C GLU A 114 -10.21 15.62 -39.75
N LYS A 115 -8.97 15.88 -40.16
CA LYS A 115 -8.00 16.64 -39.36
C LYS A 115 -8.55 18.02 -38.96
N GLY A 116 -8.48 18.33 -37.68
CA GLY A 116 -8.82 19.64 -37.14
C GLY A 116 -10.31 20.00 -37.16
N THR A 117 -11.20 19.02 -37.29
CA THR A 117 -12.66 19.25 -37.29
C THR A 117 -13.28 19.10 -35.91
N SER A 118 -12.63 18.37 -35.01
CA SER A 118 -13.24 18.03 -33.71
C SER A 118 -13.03 19.09 -32.63
N PRO A 119 -14.06 19.30 -31.78
CA PRO A 119 -14.00 20.19 -30.61
C PRO A 119 -13.27 19.58 -29.40
N ILE A 120 -12.76 18.35 -29.50
CA ILE A 120 -12.08 17.65 -28.41
C ILE A 120 -10.86 18.45 -27.94
N THR A 121 -10.68 18.49 -26.62
CA THR A 121 -9.55 19.14 -25.94
C THR A 121 -8.77 18.17 -25.07
N LEU A 122 -9.40 17.07 -24.63
CA LEU A 122 -8.78 15.96 -23.92
C LEU A 122 -9.03 14.64 -24.65
N LEU A 123 -7.95 13.97 -25.04
CA LEU A 123 -7.98 12.62 -25.61
C LEU A 123 -7.14 11.69 -24.73
N ALA A 124 -7.80 10.70 -24.14
CA ALA A 124 -7.15 9.63 -23.40
C ALA A 124 -7.35 8.30 -24.12
N ILE A 125 -6.27 7.55 -24.28
CA ILE A 125 -6.26 6.24 -24.91
C ILE A 125 -5.48 5.28 -24.01
N SER A 126 -6.07 4.14 -23.68
CA SER A 126 -5.42 3.04 -22.93
C SER A 126 -5.63 1.72 -23.64
N GLY A 127 -4.72 0.75 -23.55
CA GLY A 127 -4.94 -0.59 -24.10
C GLY A 127 -5.02 -0.62 -25.62
N PHE A 128 -4.32 0.28 -26.31
CA PHE A 128 -4.37 0.41 -27.77
C PHE A 128 -3.53 -0.67 -28.45
N LYS A 129 -4.16 -1.44 -29.34
CA LYS A 129 -3.55 -2.60 -30.02
C LYS A 129 -3.41 -2.44 -31.54
N ASP A 130 -3.56 -1.22 -32.07
CA ASP A 130 -3.61 -0.94 -33.51
C ASP A 130 -2.38 -0.16 -34.02
N SER A 131 -2.39 0.25 -35.29
CA SER A 131 -1.23 0.89 -35.92
C SER A 131 -1.01 2.36 -35.51
N SER A 132 0.23 2.83 -35.65
CA SER A 132 0.62 4.24 -35.44
C SER A 132 -0.15 5.21 -36.35
N ASP A 133 -0.57 4.77 -37.53
CA ASP A 133 -1.31 5.61 -38.48
C ASP A 133 -2.72 5.96 -37.97
N ILE A 134 -3.37 5.00 -37.30
CA ILE A 134 -4.68 5.22 -36.69
C ILE A 134 -4.54 6.19 -35.52
N LEU A 135 -3.52 6.00 -34.67
CA LEU A 135 -3.24 6.91 -33.57
C LEU A 135 -2.97 8.33 -34.08
N HIS A 136 -2.18 8.47 -35.15
CA HIS A 136 -1.91 9.76 -35.78
C HIS A 136 -3.20 10.46 -36.24
N ARG A 137 -4.16 9.74 -36.83
CA ARG A 137 -5.46 10.31 -37.23
C ARG A 137 -6.30 10.72 -36.04
N LEU A 138 -6.42 9.88 -35.02
CA LEU A 138 -7.17 10.19 -33.80
C LEU A 138 -6.63 11.44 -33.09
N VAL A 139 -5.30 11.59 -33.05
CA VAL A 139 -4.66 12.76 -32.45
C VAL A 139 -4.73 13.98 -33.37
N ALA A 140 -4.74 13.82 -34.69
CA ALA A 140 -4.90 14.93 -35.64
C ALA A 140 -6.35 15.42 -35.79
N TRP A 141 -7.34 14.62 -35.37
CA TRP A 141 -8.76 14.94 -35.47
C TRP A 141 -9.20 16.22 -34.74
N PRO A 142 -8.78 16.48 -33.49
CA PRO A 142 -9.13 17.70 -32.79
C PRO A 142 -8.45 18.92 -33.41
N ALA A 143 -9.14 20.06 -33.45
CA ALA A 143 -8.56 21.33 -33.91
C ALA A 143 -7.51 21.89 -32.94
N LYS A 144 -7.71 21.63 -31.64
CA LYS A 144 -6.90 22.17 -30.56
C LYS A 144 -6.85 21.17 -29.41
N LEU A 145 -5.93 20.21 -29.48
CA LEU A 145 -5.74 19.26 -28.40
C LEU A 145 -4.91 19.90 -27.29
N GLU A 146 -5.44 19.93 -26.07
CA GLU A 146 -4.79 20.50 -24.88
C GLU A 146 -4.25 19.41 -23.95
N HIS A 147 -4.89 18.24 -23.89
CA HIS A 147 -4.51 17.15 -23.00
C HIS A 147 -4.49 15.82 -23.75
N PHE A 148 -3.35 15.13 -23.73
CA PHE A 148 -3.20 13.81 -24.34
C PHE A 148 -2.66 12.79 -23.33
N SER A 149 -3.29 11.62 -23.28
CA SER A 149 -2.84 10.49 -22.46
C SER A 149 -2.82 9.21 -23.29
N PHE A 150 -1.71 8.47 -23.24
CA PHE A 150 -1.53 7.19 -23.93
C PHE A 150 -0.89 6.17 -22.98
N LYS A 151 -1.60 5.09 -22.63
CA LYS A 151 -1.19 4.10 -21.60
C LYS A 151 -1.45 2.64 -22.04
N GLU A 152 -0.83 1.69 -21.34
CA GLU A 152 -1.04 0.23 -21.51
C GLU A 152 -0.95 -0.23 -22.98
N CYS A 153 0.24 -0.16 -23.58
CA CYS A 153 0.41 -0.31 -25.03
C CYS A 153 0.88 -1.72 -25.44
N GLY A 154 0.14 -2.38 -26.35
CA GLY A 154 0.57 -3.51 -27.22
C GLY A 154 0.76 -4.94 -26.65
N GLU A 155 0.64 -5.93 -27.55
CA GLU A 155 1.04 -7.35 -27.45
C GLU A 155 2.12 -7.66 -28.52
N GLU A 156 2.73 -8.86 -28.50
CA GLU A 156 3.93 -9.28 -29.27
C GLU A 156 3.89 -9.06 -30.81
N ASP A 157 2.71 -8.91 -31.43
CA ASP A 157 2.56 -8.96 -32.90
C ASP A 157 2.49 -7.58 -33.61
N SER A 158 2.63 -6.46 -32.90
CA SER A 158 2.59 -5.09 -33.49
C SER A 158 3.98 -4.42 -33.50
N ARG A 159 4.21 -3.43 -34.37
CA ARG A 159 5.43 -2.61 -34.30
C ARG A 159 5.51 -2.00 -32.88
N PRO A 160 6.66 -2.12 -32.19
CA PRO A 160 6.79 -1.69 -30.81
C PRO A 160 6.55 -0.18 -30.69
N TRP A 161 5.87 0.22 -29.60
CA TRP A 161 5.72 1.64 -29.30
C TRP A 161 7.03 2.17 -28.73
N SER A 162 7.35 3.41 -29.12
CA SER A 162 8.47 4.18 -28.60
C SER A 162 8.05 5.63 -28.45
N LEU A 163 8.75 6.40 -27.61
CA LEU A 163 8.48 7.83 -27.48
C LEU A 163 8.73 8.58 -28.81
N SER A 164 9.67 8.13 -29.64
CA SER A 164 9.89 8.65 -31.00
C SER A 164 8.62 8.61 -31.86
N THR A 165 7.92 7.48 -31.87
CA THR A 165 6.65 7.33 -32.61
C THR A 165 5.62 8.33 -32.08
N ILE A 166 5.54 8.50 -30.77
CA ILE A 166 4.60 9.42 -30.12
C ILE A 166 4.91 10.88 -30.43
N ALA A 167 6.19 11.28 -30.47
CA ALA A 167 6.58 12.64 -30.86
C ALA A 167 5.98 13.03 -32.22
N SER A 168 6.08 12.14 -33.22
CA SER A 168 5.52 12.39 -34.55
C SER A 168 3.99 12.61 -34.53
N VAL A 169 3.30 11.88 -33.66
CA VAL A 169 1.83 11.90 -33.53
C VAL A 169 1.34 13.19 -32.89
N ILE A 170 2.04 13.69 -31.86
CA ILE A 170 1.62 14.87 -31.10
C ILE A 170 2.16 16.19 -31.68
N PHE A 171 3.14 16.13 -32.59
CA PHE A 171 3.77 17.30 -33.20
C PHE A 171 2.79 18.36 -33.76
N PRO A 172 1.65 17.98 -34.41
CA PRO A 172 0.67 18.95 -34.89
C PRO A 172 0.10 19.87 -33.78
N HIS A 173 0.15 19.44 -32.52
CA HIS A 173 -0.39 20.15 -31.36
C HIS A 173 0.68 20.82 -30.50
N LYS A 174 1.91 20.99 -31.01
CA LYS A 174 3.01 21.58 -30.23
C LYS A 174 2.70 22.95 -29.62
N THR A 175 1.84 23.74 -30.24
CA THR A 175 1.43 25.07 -29.75
C THR A 175 0.21 25.03 -28.82
N THR A 176 -0.53 23.92 -28.76
CA THR A 176 -1.81 23.82 -28.03
C THR A 176 -1.77 22.87 -26.85
N LEU A 177 -0.91 21.84 -26.90
CA LEU A 177 -0.82 20.79 -25.90
C LEU A 177 -0.27 21.34 -24.57
N ARG A 178 -1.08 21.25 -23.53
CA ARG A 178 -0.80 21.68 -22.15
C ARG A 178 -0.38 20.53 -21.24
N SER A 179 -0.89 19.33 -21.48
CA SER A 179 -0.43 18.14 -20.75
C SER A 179 -0.23 16.91 -21.62
N LEU A 180 0.83 16.17 -21.33
CA LEU A 180 1.14 14.88 -21.95
C LEU A 180 1.32 13.82 -20.87
N THR A 181 0.63 12.68 -21.00
CA THR A 181 0.80 11.51 -20.14
C THR A 181 1.13 10.27 -20.95
N MET A 182 2.25 9.61 -20.65
CA MET A 182 2.69 8.38 -21.31
C MET A 182 2.89 7.25 -20.30
N GLY A 183 2.32 6.08 -20.61
CA GLY A 183 2.58 4.82 -19.92
C GLY A 183 3.89 4.17 -20.35
N GLU A 184 4.08 2.92 -19.95
CA GLU A 184 5.19 2.06 -20.43
C GLU A 184 5.08 1.79 -21.93
N VAL A 185 6.23 1.67 -22.59
CA VAL A 185 6.34 1.35 -24.03
C VAL A 185 7.36 0.23 -24.22
N GLN A 186 7.26 -0.50 -25.33
CA GLN A 186 8.12 -1.65 -25.64
C GLN A 186 9.58 -1.24 -25.90
N GLU A 187 9.81 -0.09 -26.52
CA GLU A 187 11.14 0.45 -26.81
C GLU A 187 11.40 1.68 -25.93
N PRO A 188 12.02 1.50 -24.74
CA PRO A 188 12.37 2.61 -23.86
C PRO A 188 13.45 3.49 -24.49
N GLY A 189 13.38 4.79 -24.21
CA GLY A 189 14.40 5.74 -24.60
C GLY A 189 13.83 7.07 -25.09
N LEU A 190 14.67 8.10 -25.02
CA LEU A 190 14.32 9.48 -25.39
C LEU A 190 14.89 9.91 -26.76
N VAL A 191 15.54 9.00 -27.49
CA VAL A 191 16.05 9.29 -28.83
C VAL A 191 14.88 9.71 -29.73
N ASN A 192 15.05 10.83 -30.45
CA ASN A 192 14.02 11.45 -31.29
C ASN A 192 12.74 11.90 -30.55
N PHE A 193 12.79 12.06 -29.22
CA PHE A 193 11.70 12.63 -28.44
C PHE A 193 12.10 14.00 -27.89
N ASP A 194 11.76 15.05 -28.63
CA ASP A 194 12.07 16.44 -28.28
C ASP A 194 10.81 17.28 -28.06
N LEU A 195 10.71 17.84 -26.85
CA LEU A 195 9.60 18.67 -26.39
C LEU A 195 9.97 20.15 -26.25
N THR A 196 11.19 20.57 -26.62
CA THR A 196 11.59 21.99 -26.46
C THR A 196 10.79 22.96 -27.33
N ASP A 197 10.18 22.45 -28.40
CA ASP A 197 9.31 23.23 -29.30
C ASP A 197 7.84 23.27 -28.87
N PHE A 198 7.49 22.66 -27.72
CA PHE A 198 6.10 22.60 -27.24
C PHE A 198 5.77 23.83 -26.38
N GLU A 199 5.35 24.90 -27.06
CA GLU A 199 5.17 26.25 -26.50
C GLU A 199 4.17 26.35 -25.34
N SER A 200 3.19 25.43 -25.28
CA SER A 200 2.10 25.45 -24.30
C SER A 200 2.19 24.35 -23.24
N LEU A 201 3.19 23.45 -23.28
CA LEU A 201 3.24 22.28 -22.41
C LEU A 201 3.60 22.67 -20.98
N GLU A 202 2.66 22.47 -20.05
CA GLU A 202 2.77 22.82 -18.63
C GLU A 202 2.98 21.60 -17.73
N HIS A 203 2.45 20.44 -18.13
CA HIS A 203 2.44 19.21 -17.34
C HIS A 203 2.90 18.01 -18.15
N LEU A 204 3.93 17.32 -17.68
CA LEU A 204 4.46 16.12 -18.32
C LEU A 204 4.44 14.97 -17.33
N SER A 205 3.85 13.83 -17.70
CA SER A 205 3.84 12.61 -16.90
C SER A 205 4.34 11.44 -17.74
N LEU A 206 5.51 10.89 -17.43
CA LEU A 206 6.09 9.78 -18.19
C LEU A 206 6.34 8.57 -17.29
N SER A 207 6.15 7.37 -17.84
CA SER A 207 6.67 6.14 -17.23
C SER A 207 8.20 6.14 -17.28
N ALA A 208 8.85 5.71 -16.19
CA ALA A 208 10.29 5.46 -16.15
C ALA A 208 10.70 4.39 -17.18
N TRP A 209 9.81 3.44 -17.43
CA TRP A 209 9.96 2.38 -18.42
C TRP A 209 9.71 2.85 -19.86
N ALA A 210 9.32 4.11 -20.05
CA ALA A 210 9.28 4.73 -21.37
C ALA A 210 10.45 5.68 -21.61
N THR A 211 10.87 6.43 -20.58
CA THR A 211 12.04 7.30 -20.70
C THR A 211 13.33 6.51 -20.88
N GLY A 212 13.40 5.30 -20.30
CA GLY A 212 14.69 4.67 -20.02
C GLY A 212 15.52 5.55 -19.08
N PHE A 213 16.80 5.24 -18.96
CA PHE A 213 17.72 5.92 -18.03
C PHE A 213 19.01 6.41 -18.69
N ASP A 214 19.16 6.17 -20.01
CA ASP A 214 20.28 6.62 -20.82
C ASP A 214 20.52 8.13 -20.69
N ALA A 215 21.78 8.51 -20.51
CA ALA A 215 22.18 9.91 -20.37
C ALA A 215 22.21 10.64 -21.72
N GLY A 216 21.83 11.93 -21.69
CA GLY A 216 22.07 12.88 -22.78
C GLY A 216 20.81 13.46 -23.42
N TYR A 217 19.66 12.82 -23.23
CA TYR A 217 18.41 13.21 -23.88
C TYR A 217 17.36 13.75 -22.90
N GLU A 218 17.57 13.63 -21.59
CA GLU A 218 16.64 14.11 -20.55
C GLU A 218 16.30 15.60 -20.68
N THR A 219 17.23 16.38 -21.23
CA THR A 219 17.02 17.83 -21.41
C THR A 219 16.05 18.17 -22.54
N ASN A 220 15.75 17.23 -23.42
CA ASN A 220 14.79 17.39 -24.51
C ASN A 220 13.34 17.41 -23.98
N LEU A 221 13.12 16.93 -22.74
CA LEU A 221 11.82 16.97 -22.08
C LEU A 221 11.42 18.36 -21.56
N LEU A 222 12.37 19.29 -21.51
CA LEU A 222 12.21 20.59 -20.87
C LEU A 222 11.55 21.62 -21.79
N ALA A 223 10.23 21.50 -21.96
CA ALA A 223 9.44 22.47 -22.71
C ALA A 223 9.45 23.87 -22.06
N PRO A 224 9.29 24.96 -22.83
CA PRO A 224 9.44 26.34 -22.34
C PRO A 224 8.51 26.74 -21.19
N ARG A 225 7.34 26.11 -21.09
CA ARG A 225 6.32 26.36 -20.06
C ARG A 225 6.16 25.23 -19.05
N LEU A 226 7.05 24.23 -19.06
CA LEU A 226 6.91 23.07 -18.19
C LEU A 226 7.03 23.49 -16.72
N THR A 227 5.96 23.31 -15.96
CA THR A 227 5.92 23.63 -14.52
C THR A 227 5.93 22.40 -13.63
N LYS A 228 5.38 21.27 -14.13
CA LYS A 228 5.25 20.02 -13.40
C LYS A 228 5.72 18.83 -14.21
N PHE A 229 6.56 18.00 -13.62
CA PHE A 229 6.98 16.73 -14.16
C PHE A 229 6.61 15.60 -13.20
N ARG A 230 5.91 14.57 -13.70
CA ARG A 230 5.64 13.33 -12.99
C ARG A 230 6.43 12.20 -13.63
N TRP A 231 7.15 11.43 -12.82
CA TRP A 231 7.90 10.26 -13.26
C TRP A 231 7.37 9.01 -12.57
N SER A 232 6.78 8.10 -13.34
CA SER A 232 6.03 6.96 -12.81
C SER A 232 6.79 5.65 -12.99
N PHE A 233 7.04 4.95 -11.90
CA PHE A 233 7.65 3.62 -11.89
C PHE A 233 6.59 2.50 -11.86
N THR A 234 5.31 2.88 -11.82
CA THR A 234 4.20 1.96 -11.59
C THR A 234 4.14 0.79 -12.58
N THR A 235 4.42 -0.44 -12.12
CA THR A 235 4.26 -1.68 -12.88
C THR A 235 3.79 -2.82 -11.98
N PRO A 236 3.25 -3.92 -12.53
CA PRO A 236 2.89 -5.10 -11.75
C PRO A 236 4.08 -5.78 -11.04
N ARG A 237 5.33 -5.36 -11.28
CA ARG A 237 6.56 -6.04 -10.83
C ARG A 237 7.62 -5.08 -10.26
N GLU A 238 7.21 -3.96 -9.68
CA GLU A 238 8.12 -2.99 -9.05
C GLU A 238 8.95 -3.63 -7.93
N ARG A 239 10.27 -3.44 -7.99
CA ARG A 239 11.26 -3.92 -7.02
C ARG A 239 11.98 -2.74 -6.38
N VAL A 240 12.59 -3.01 -5.23
CA VAL A 240 13.38 -2.01 -4.50
C VAL A 240 14.54 -1.48 -5.35
N ILE A 241 15.12 -2.31 -6.22
CA ILE A 241 16.26 -1.97 -7.07
C ILE A 241 15.90 -1.11 -8.30
N ASP A 242 14.62 -0.83 -8.54
CA ASP A 242 14.19 -0.10 -9.74
C ASP A 242 14.42 1.44 -9.62
N PHE A 243 14.84 1.93 -8.44
CA PHE A 243 15.31 3.30 -8.22
C PHE A 243 16.66 3.31 -7.53
N ASP A 244 17.73 3.34 -8.32
CA ASP A 244 19.12 3.28 -7.87
C ASP A 244 19.94 4.47 -8.39
N ASP A 245 21.28 4.35 -8.40
CA ASP A 245 22.20 5.42 -8.80
C ASP A 245 21.90 5.99 -10.20
N GLU A 246 21.44 5.17 -11.14
CA GLU A 246 21.14 5.61 -12.51
C GLU A 246 19.95 6.58 -12.56
N GLN A 247 18.85 6.23 -11.88
CA GLN A 247 17.64 7.04 -11.77
C GLN A 247 17.91 8.32 -10.99
N GLU A 248 18.71 8.22 -9.93
CA GLU A 248 19.15 9.36 -9.15
C GLU A 248 19.94 10.35 -10.03
N ASN A 249 20.91 9.85 -10.79
CA ASN A 249 21.74 10.66 -11.68
C ASN A 249 20.92 11.29 -12.81
N TRP A 250 19.96 10.53 -13.38
CA TRP A 250 19.02 11.05 -14.37
C TRP A 250 18.26 12.27 -13.83
N LEU A 251 17.70 12.14 -12.62
CA LEU A 251 16.92 13.22 -12.01
C LEU A 251 17.78 14.45 -11.65
N ARG A 252 19.03 14.23 -11.21
CA ARG A 252 19.99 15.31 -10.96
C ARG A 252 20.30 16.08 -12.24
N ARG A 253 20.53 15.39 -13.36
CA ARG A 253 20.81 16.04 -14.67
C ARG A 253 19.59 16.80 -15.18
N PHE A 254 18.40 16.20 -15.11
CA PHE A 254 17.15 16.83 -15.51
C PHE A 254 16.86 18.13 -14.73
N ALA A 255 16.93 18.07 -13.40
CA ALA A 255 16.74 19.23 -12.54
C ALA A 255 17.82 20.31 -12.74
N ALA A 256 19.09 19.91 -12.93
CA ALA A 256 20.18 20.84 -13.24
C ALA A 256 19.95 21.58 -14.55
N ALA A 257 19.56 20.88 -15.61
CA ALA A 257 19.30 21.46 -16.91
C ALA A 257 18.15 22.48 -16.89
N ALA A 258 17.07 22.20 -16.14
CA ALA A 258 15.96 23.14 -15.96
C ALA A 258 16.41 24.46 -15.34
N VAL A 259 17.27 24.39 -14.32
CA VAL A 259 17.81 25.56 -13.60
C VAL A 259 18.77 26.36 -14.48
N VAL A 260 19.70 25.68 -15.17
CA VAL A 260 20.67 26.33 -16.08
C VAL A 260 19.94 27.08 -17.20
N ARG A 261 18.87 26.50 -17.75
CA ARG A 261 18.03 27.11 -18.79
C ARG A 261 17.02 28.13 -18.26
N LYS A 262 16.95 28.37 -16.94
CA LYS A 262 16.02 29.29 -16.26
C LYS A 262 14.55 29.00 -16.59
N LEU A 263 14.18 27.73 -16.68
CA LEU A 263 12.84 27.28 -17.03
C LEU A 263 11.90 27.30 -15.81
N PRO A 264 10.56 27.35 -16.01
CA PRO A 264 9.59 27.53 -14.93
C PRO A 264 9.26 26.25 -14.16
N LEU A 265 10.06 25.18 -14.28
CA LEU A 265 9.84 23.93 -13.56
C LEU A 265 9.84 24.19 -12.04
N ARG A 266 8.78 23.76 -11.35
CA ARG A 266 8.60 23.95 -9.90
C ARG A 266 8.38 22.64 -9.16
N GLU A 267 7.79 21.65 -9.81
CA GLU A 267 7.38 20.41 -9.16
C GLU A 267 7.87 19.21 -9.96
N ILE A 268 8.62 18.34 -9.30
CA ILE A 268 8.88 16.98 -9.76
C ILE A 268 8.23 16.02 -8.78
N PHE A 269 7.39 15.12 -9.29
CA PHE A 269 6.69 14.11 -8.52
C PHE A 269 7.08 12.71 -8.98
N ILE A 270 7.67 11.89 -8.11
CA ILE A 270 8.00 10.49 -8.42
C ILE A 270 6.87 9.58 -7.94
N GLN A 271 6.23 8.82 -8.82
CA GLN A 271 5.24 7.81 -8.45
C GLN A 271 5.92 6.44 -8.37
N PHE A 272 6.11 5.89 -7.16
CA PHE A 272 6.84 4.64 -6.92
C PHE A 272 6.15 3.81 -5.82
N TYR A 273 5.78 2.55 -6.09
CA TYR A 273 5.07 1.66 -5.17
C TYR A 273 5.65 0.23 -5.20
N ILE A 274 6.14 -0.27 -4.07
CA ILE A 274 6.57 -1.68 -3.98
C ILE A 274 5.34 -2.56 -3.68
N GLN A 275 5.08 -3.58 -4.50
CA GLN A 275 4.03 -4.55 -4.19
C GLN A 275 4.46 -5.48 -3.02
N PRO A 276 3.58 -5.71 -2.02
CA PRO A 276 3.88 -6.59 -0.87
C PRO A 276 4.21 -8.05 -1.24
N SER A 277 3.85 -8.49 -2.44
CA SER A 277 4.06 -9.85 -2.94
C SER A 277 5.47 -10.10 -3.49
N CYS A 278 6.30 -9.07 -3.64
CA CYS A 278 7.69 -9.26 -4.02
C CYS A 278 8.49 -9.69 -2.77
N GLY A 279 8.63 -11.01 -2.59
CA GLY A 279 9.45 -11.64 -1.55
C GLY A 279 10.96 -11.43 -1.74
N GLN A 280 11.41 -10.20 -1.91
CA GLN A 280 12.82 -9.85 -1.94
C GLN A 280 13.16 -9.05 -0.68
N CYS A 281 13.75 -9.76 0.28
CA CYS A 281 14.52 -9.14 1.35
C CYS A 281 15.62 -8.29 0.70
N LEU A 282 15.73 -7.03 1.10
CA LEU A 282 16.90 -6.20 0.80
C LEU A 282 18.17 -6.97 1.17
N SER A 283 19.16 -6.97 0.28
CA SER A 283 20.49 -7.45 0.64
C SER A 283 21.12 -6.51 1.67
N PHE A 284 22.13 -6.97 2.42
CA PHE A 284 22.74 -6.27 3.57
C PHE A 284 23.30 -4.84 3.27
N ASN A 285 23.37 -4.42 2.00
CA ASN A 285 24.02 -3.17 1.57
C ASN A 285 23.13 -2.23 0.72
N GLU A 286 21.85 -2.52 0.54
CA GLU A 286 20.98 -1.72 -0.36
C GLU A 286 20.28 -0.55 0.37
N ILE A 287 20.46 0.67 -0.16
CA ILE A 287 19.77 1.88 0.32
C ILE A 287 18.34 1.88 -0.20
N TYR A 288 17.38 2.16 0.67
CA TYR A 288 15.97 2.22 0.27
C TYR A 288 15.71 3.36 -0.74
N PRO A 289 14.91 3.14 -1.82
CA PRO A 289 14.57 4.15 -2.82
C PRO A 289 14.13 5.49 -2.25
N TRP A 290 13.29 5.46 -1.22
CA TRP A 290 12.79 6.67 -0.60
C TRP A 290 13.86 7.43 0.19
N ASP A 291 14.88 6.75 0.72
CA ASP A 291 16.01 7.43 1.35
C ASP A 291 16.91 8.09 0.31
N ARG A 292 17.09 7.48 -0.86
CA ARG A 292 17.72 8.12 -2.03
C ARG A 292 16.93 9.37 -2.46
N MET A 293 15.59 9.25 -2.59
CA MET A 293 14.71 10.39 -2.92
C MET A 293 14.81 11.52 -1.89
N LYS A 294 14.80 11.21 -0.58
CA LYS A 294 15.00 12.21 0.49
C LYS A 294 16.37 12.88 0.40
N HIS A 295 17.43 12.12 0.12
CA HIS A 295 18.78 12.64 -0.01
C HIS A 295 18.85 13.69 -1.12
N ILE A 296 18.33 13.37 -2.31
CA ILE A 296 18.40 14.27 -3.46
C ILE A 296 17.39 15.41 -3.41
N ALA A 297 16.27 15.23 -2.71
CA ALA A 297 15.25 16.27 -2.55
C ALA A 297 15.84 17.56 -1.99
N LYS A 298 16.73 17.48 -0.99
CA LYS A 298 17.42 18.66 -0.43
C LYS A 298 18.23 19.40 -1.48
N ALA A 299 18.98 18.68 -2.32
CA ALA A 299 19.83 19.27 -3.36
C ALA A 299 19.01 19.92 -4.49
N ILE A 300 17.87 19.32 -4.85
CA ILE A 300 16.95 19.86 -5.86
C ILE A 300 16.16 21.05 -5.31
N GLN A 301 15.69 20.97 -4.06
CA GLN A 301 14.96 22.02 -3.37
C GLN A 301 15.80 23.29 -3.17
N ALA A 302 17.10 23.14 -2.89
CA ALA A 302 18.04 24.26 -2.84
C ALA A 302 18.11 25.06 -4.17
N ARG A 303 17.65 24.48 -5.28
CA ARG A 303 17.60 25.11 -6.61
C ARG A 303 16.21 25.64 -6.99
N GLY A 304 15.25 25.63 -6.06
CA GLY A 304 13.91 26.18 -6.27
C GLY A 304 12.91 25.22 -6.96
N ILE A 305 13.23 23.93 -7.03
CA ILE A 305 12.34 22.88 -7.54
C ILE A 305 11.94 21.97 -6.37
N SER A 306 10.66 21.78 -6.14
CA SER A 306 10.16 20.80 -5.16
C SER A 306 10.26 19.40 -5.75
N LEU A 307 10.96 18.50 -5.06
CA LEU A 307 10.87 17.06 -5.31
C LEU A 307 9.95 16.44 -4.27
N SER A 308 8.85 15.87 -4.72
CA SER A 308 7.95 15.04 -3.93
C SER A 308 7.80 13.68 -4.58
N TRP A 309 7.21 12.73 -3.87
CA TRP A 309 6.92 11.40 -4.39
C TRP A 309 5.56 10.95 -3.90
N ALA A 310 4.99 9.98 -4.61
CA ALA A 310 3.92 9.17 -4.08
C ALA A 310 4.49 8.56 -2.80
N ASP A 311 4.00 9.07 -1.69
CA ASP A 311 4.26 8.46 -0.40
C ASP A 311 3.92 6.97 -0.56
N PRO A 312 4.79 6.04 -0.14
CA PRO A 312 4.37 4.64 0.00
C PRO A 312 3.09 4.54 0.85
N ASN A 313 2.77 5.63 1.57
CA ASN A 313 1.68 5.81 2.49
C ASN A 313 0.48 6.66 2.02
N MET A 314 0.06 6.64 0.74
CA MET A 314 -1.34 7.06 0.45
C MET A 314 -2.39 6.13 1.11
N LYS A 315 -1.93 5.03 1.73
CA LYS A 315 -2.41 4.49 3.02
C LYS A 315 -1.22 3.89 3.79
N SER A 316 -0.52 4.66 4.63
CA SER A 316 0.39 4.05 5.63
C SER A 316 -0.45 3.07 6.42
N ARG A 317 -0.10 1.78 6.38
CA ARG A 317 -0.71 0.85 7.34
C ARG A 317 -0.21 1.30 8.71
N LEU A 318 -1.10 1.32 9.70
CA LEU A 318 -0.78 1.64 11.09
C LEU A 318 0.48 0.90 11.56
N LEU A 319 0.65 -0.35 11.12
CA LEU A 319 1.82 -1.18 11.42
C LEU A 319 3.15 -0.51 11.05
N ASP A 320 3.26 0.14 9.89
CA ASP A 320 4.53 0.75 9.45
C ASP A 320 4.96 1.89 10.39
N ARG A 321 4.00 2.74 10.81
CA ARG A 321 4.29 3.83 11.77
C ARG A 321 4.67 3.29 13.14
N VAL A 322 4.00 2.23 13.55
CA VAL A 322 4.27 1.54 14.81
C VAL A 322 5.68 0.96 14.79
N ILE A 323 6.11 0.31 13.71
CA ILE A 323 7.47 -0.24 13.58
C ILE A 323 8.52 0.86 13.70
N GLU A 324 8.35 1.97 12.99
CA GLU A 324 9.29 3.10 13.04
C GLU A 324 9.35 3.72 14.44
N ALA A 325 8.20 3.91 15.10
CA ALA A 325 8.13 4.45 16.45
C ALA A 325 8.82 3.56 17.51
N HIS A 326 8.91 2.25 17.25
CA HIS A 326 9.57 1.30 18.16
C HIS A 326 11.06 1.09 17.86
N GLY A 327 11.64 1.87 16.93
CA GLY A 327 13.08 1.84 16.61
C GLY A 327 13.41 1.37 15.20
N GLY A 328 12.40 0.98 14.41
CA GLY A 328 12.54 0.62 13.01
C GLY A 328 13.13 -0.77 12.76
N LEU A 329 12.84 -1.32 11.59
CA LEU A 329 13.30 -2.66 11.17
C LEU A 329 14.83 -2.76 11.11
N GLY A 330 15.50 -1.69 10.68
CA GLY A 330 16.94 -1.67 10.53
C GLY A 330 17.68 -1.94 11.84
N ARG A 331 17.16 -1.42 12.96
CA ARG A 331 17.71 -1.73 14.29
C ARG A 331 17.33 -3.15 14.73
N TRP A 332 16.06 -3.51 14.61
CA TRP A 332 15.56 -4.82 15.01
C TRP A 332 16.32 -5.97 14.35
N ASN A 333 16.62 -5.87 13.06
CA ASN A 333 17.30 -6.94 12.30
C ASN A 333 18.73 -7.23 12.77
N ARG A 334 19.35 -6.35 13.58
CA ARG A 334 20.67 -6.56 14.17
C ARG A 334 20.62 -7.29 15.51
N VAL A 335 19.45 -7.34 16.16
CA VAL A 335 19.30 -7.97 17.47
C VAL A 335 19.31 -9.49 17.33
N LYS A 336 20.07 -10.15 18.20
CA LYS A 336 20.12 -11.61 18.35
C LYS A 336 19.28 -12.05 19.55
N SER A 337 19.53 -11.43 20.71
CA SER A 337 18.83 -11.77 21.94
C SER A 337 18.65 -10.56 22.85
N ILE A 338 17.66 -10.65 23.73
CA ILE A 338 17.34 -9.63 24.72
C ILE A 338 17.27 -10.30 26.10
N ASP A 339 18.06 -9.78 27.03
CA ASP A 339 18.01 -10.18 28.44
C ASP A 339 17.14 -9.20 29.21
N VAL A 340 16.25 -9.73 30.05
CA VAL A 340 15.38 -8.93 30.91
C VAL A 340 15.38 -9.50 32.32
N THR A 341 15.65 -8.63 33.30
CA THR A 341 15.29 -8.86 34.70
C THR A 341 14.00 -8.10 34.98
N PHE A 342 13.01 -8.77 35.56
CA PHE A 342 11.72 -8.14 35.78
C PHE A 342 11.10 -8.53 37.11
N ASN A 343 10.43 -7.57 37.74
CA ASN A 343 9.51 -7.79 38.83
C ASN A 343 8.23 -8.46 38.31
N PHE A 344 7.73 -9.46 39.02
CA PHE A 344 6.56 -10.23 38.63
C PHE A 344 5.67 -10.57 39.83
N SER A 345 4.42 -10.12 39.78
CA SER A 345 3.43 -10.36 40.83
C SER A 345 2.00 -10.27 40.28
N GLY A 346 0.99 -10.52 41.13
CA GLY A 346 -0.41 -10.22 40.84
C GLY A 346 -1.40 -11.27 41.33
N ALA A 347 -2.66 -10.87 41.48
CA ALA A 347 -3.71 -11.72 42.05
C ALA A 347 -4.01 -12.96 41.19
N PHE A 348 -3.73 -12.90 39.89
CA PHE A 348 -3.91 -14.05 39.01
C PHE A 348 -2.73 -15.03 39.09
N LEU A 349 -1.52 -14.55 39.38
CA LEU A 349 -0.37 -15.41 39.67
C LEU A 349 -0.60 -16.20 40.98
N GLU A 350 -1.10 -15.52 42.01
CA GLU A 350 -1.56 -16.15 43.27
C GLU A 350 -2.59 -17.23 43.01
N LEU A 351 -3.61 -16.93 42.19
CA LEU A 351 -4.64 -17.90 41.80
C LEU A 351 -4.06 -19.13 41.10
N LYS A 352 -2.94 -18.97 40.37
CA LYS A 352 -2.24 -20.09 39.70
C LYS A 352 -1.32 -20.89 40.62
N GLY A 353 -1.20 -20.50 41.89
CA GLY A 353 -0.44 -21.23 42.92
C GLY A 353 0.88 -20.59 43.31
N TYR A 354 1.20 -19.39 42.83
CA TYR A 354 2.51 -18.76 43.01
C TYR A 354 2.37 -17.38 43.69
N PRO A 355 2.03 -17.32 44.98
CA PRO A 355 1.79 -16.05 45.63
C PRO A 355 3.06 -15.25 45.88
N GLY A 356 2.92 -13.92 45.87
CA GLY A 356 3.97 -12.98 46.26
C GLY A 356 4.60 -12.22 45.09
N HIS A 357 5.79 -11.68 45.37
CA HIS A 357 6.58 -10.89 44.44
C HIS A 357 7.86 -11.63 44.09
N HIS A 358 8.13 -11.75 42.80
CA HIS A 358 9.26 -12.49 42.27
C HIS A 358 10.08 -11.61 41.34
N GLN A 359 11.36 -11.97 41.14
CA GLN A 359 12.26 -11.25 40.25
C GLN A 359 13.04 -12.24 39.36
N PRO A 360 12.38 -12.91 38.41
CA PRO A 360 13.04 -13.78 37.45
C PRO A 360 13.90 -12.99 36.44
N THR A 361 14.78 -13.73 35.77
CA THR A 361 15.53 -13.28 34.59
C THR A 361 15.15 -14.12 33.39
N VAL A 362 14.97 -13.50 32.22
CA VAL A 362 14.74 -14.18 30.95
C VAL A 362 15.72 -13.69 29.89
N THR A 363 16.26 -14.62 29.12
CA THR A 363 16.94 -14.34 27.85
C THR A 363 16.04 -14.83 26.72
N VAL A 364 15.68 -13.94 25.80
CA VAL A 364 14.91 -14.27 24.59
C VAL A 364 15.82 -14.21 23.38
N ASP A 365 15.94 -15.31 22.63
CA ASP A 365 16.46 -15.32 21.27
C ASP A 365 15.32 -14.90 20.34
N VAL A 366 15.40 -13.68 19.81
CA VAL A 366 14.31 -13.06 19.04
C VAL A 366 14.22 -13.60 17.62
N GLU A 367 15.31 -14.18 17.08
CA GLU A 367 15.32 -14.78 15.75
C GLU A 367 14.64 -16.14 15.75
N LYS A 368 14.92 -16.94 16.78
CA LYS A 368 14.42 -18.31 16.90
C LYS A 368 13.15 -18.41 17.74
N PHE A 369 12.68 -17.30 18.33
CA PHE A 369 11.54 -17.27 19.23
C PHE A 369 11.71 -18.22 20.43
N LYS A 370 12.92 -18.33 20.97
CA LYS A 370 13.27 -19.22 22.09
C LYS A 370 13.56 -18.42 23.35
N SER A 371 13.40 -19.03 24.52
CA SER A 371 13.77 -18.37 25.77
C SER A 371 14.36 -19.31 26.81
N VAL A 372 15.20 -18.73 27.67
CA VAL A 372 15.72 -19.35 28.90
C VAL A 372 15.36 -18.47 30.08
N ILE A 373 14.72 -19.05 31.09
CA ILE A 373 14.28 -18.34 32.30
C ILE A 373 14.94 -18.95 33.53
N GLN A 374 15.33 -18.10 34.47
CA GLN A 374 15.78 -18.48 35.82
C GLN A 374 15.03 -17.68 36.89
N GLY A 375 14.92 -18.25 38.09
CA GLY A 375 14.31 -17.56 39.23
C GLY A 375 12.78 -17.41 39.18
N LEU A 376 12.07 -18.23 38.39
CA LEU A 376 10.61 -18.33 38.49
C LEU A 376 10.21 -18.93 39.85
N PRO A 377 9.04 -18.56 40.40
CA PRO A 377 8.57 -19.18 41.63
C PRO A 377 8.28 -20.68 41.43
N GLY A 378 8.45 -21.45 42.50
CA GLY A 378 8.28 -22.91 42.49
C GLY A 378 9.51 -23.70 42.03
N THR A 379 10.46 -23.07 41.35
CA THR A 379 11.71 -23.72 40.94
C THR A 379 12.88 -23.37 41.87
N ASN A 380 13.91 -24.22 41.88
CA ASN A 380 15.19 -23.85 42.49
C ASN A 380 15.79 -22.67 41.68
N PRO A 381 16.29 -21.59 42.31
CA PRO A 381 16.86 -20.44 41.62
C PRO A 381 17.96 -20.76 40.59
N ASP A 382 18.70 -21.85 40.80
CA ASP A 382 19.76 -22.30 39.89
C ASP A 382 19.22 -23.07 38.66
N ASN A 383 17.95 -23.52 38.69
CA ASN A 383 17.35 -24.24 37.57
C ASN A 383 17.07 -23.30 36.40
N ARG A 384 17.08 -23.86 35.19
CA ARG A 384 16.77 -23.17 33.94
C ARG A 384 15.52 -23.75 33.30
N GLY A 385 14.55 -22.88 33.04
CA GLY A 385 13.38 -23.20 32.24
C GLY A 385 13.62 -22.81 30.79
N TYR A 386 13.51 -23.76 29.88
CA TYR A 386 13.71 -23.54 28.45
C TYR A 386 12.40 -23.63 27.69
N PHE A 387 12.30 -22.87 26.61
CA PHE A 387 11.18 -22.88 25.69
C PHE A 387 11.66 -22.70 24.26
N ASP A 388 11.18 -23.56 23.37
CA ASP A 388 11.34 -23.45 21.93
C ASP A 388 10.27 -24.22 21.15
N ASP A 389 10.51 -24.40 19.85
CA ASP A 389 9.61 -25.13 18.93
C ASP A 389 9.37 -26.60 19.34
N ASP A 390 10.32 -27.22 20.05
CA ASP A 390 10.29 -28.64 20.42
C ASP A 390 9.58 -28.87 21.77
N GLY A 391 9.40 -27.82 22.58
CA GLY A 391 8.60 -27.89 23.80
C GLY A 391 9.10 -26.99 24.93
N THR A 392 8.92 -27.46 26.16
CA THR A 392 9.34 -26.75 27.38
C THR A 392 9.93 -27.76 28.34
N TRP A 393 11.10 -27.47 28.91
CA TRP A 393 11.71 -28.31 29.93
C TRP A 393 12.37 -27.49 31.03
N LEU A 394 12.56 -28.13 32.19
CA LEU A 394 13.33 -27.62 33.31
C LEU A 394 14.62 -28.43 33.43
N GLU A 395 15.73 -27.73 33.52
CA GLU A 395 17.07 -28.29 33.68
C GLU A 395 17.65 -27.88 35.03
N ALA A 396 18.26 -28.84 35.73
CA ALA A 396 19.05 -28.57 36.92
C ALA A 396 20.40 -27.94 36.56
N ARG A 397 21.10 -27.41 37.55
CA ARG A 397 22.42 -26.80 37.36
C ARG A 397 23.47 -27.74 36.74
N ASP A 398 23.34 -29.05 36.95
CA ASP A 398 24.26 -30.06 36.43
C ASP A 398 23.93 -30.50 34.99
N GLY A 399 22.90 -29.93 34.36
CA GLY A 399 22.47 -30.28 33.00
C GLY A 399 21.42 -31.40 32.92
N SER A 400 21.02 -31.99 34.05
CA SER A 400 19.98 -33.01 34.06
C SER A 400 18.58 -32.40 33.85
N ILE A 401 17.76 -33.07 33.04
CA ILE A 401 16.37 -32.68 32.82
C ILE A 401 15.53 -33.10 34.03
N ILE A 402 14.92 -32.13 34.70
CA ILE A 402 14.01 -32.34 35.84
C ILE A 402 12.64 -32.75 35.32
N LYS A 403 12.14 -32.05 34.30
CA LYS A 403 10.79 -32.26 33.74
C LYS A 403 10.73 -31.69 32.32
N GLU A 404 9.96 -32.34 31.44
CA GLU A 404 9.81 -31.93 30.03
C GLU A 404 8.37 -32.15 29.55
N TYR A 405 7.89 -31.22 28.71
CA TYR A 405 6.68 -31.34 27.91
C TYR A 405 7.01 -31.04 26.44
N LYS A 406 6.86 -32.02 25.55
CA LYS A 406 7.04 -31.85 24.09
C LYS A 406 5.90 -31.10 23.41
N GLN A 407 4.74 -31.03 24.05
CA GLN A 407 3.53 -30.36 23.55
C GLN A 407 2.84 -29.61 24.69
N THR A 408 3.54 -28.64 25.29
CA THR A 408 3.14 -28.02 26.56
C THR A 408 1.72 -27.44 26.54
N ARG A 409 1.27 -26.88 25.41
CA ARG A 409 -0.09 -26.31 25.27
C ARG A 409 -1.19 -27.35 25.49
N SER A 410 -0.94 -28.62 25.17
CA SER A 410 -1.91 -29.71 25.39
C SER A 410 -2.14 -30.04 26.86
N SER A 411 -1.16 -29.75 27.74
CA SER A 411 -1.30 -29.96 29.19
C SER A 411 -2.38 -29.09 29.83
N PHE A 412 -2.86 -28.05 29.13
CA PHE A 412 -3.90 -27.13 29.61
C PHE A 412 -5.31 -27.49 29.12
N LYS A 413 -5.51 -28.59 28.36
CA LYS A 413 -6.76 -28.90 27.66
C LYS A 413 -8.00 -28.84 28.55
N ASP A 414 -7.89 -29.37 29.76
CA ASP A 414 -9.01 -29.48 30.71
C ASP A 414 -8.96 -28.40 31.83
N HIS A 415 -8.07 -27.41 31.68
CA HIS A 415 -7.92 -26.35 32.67
C HIS A 415 -9.07 -25.35 32.58
N VAL A 416 -9.62 -25.04 33.75
CA VAL A 416 -10.50 -23.89 33.96
C VAL A 416 -9.70 -22.74 34.57
N ARG A 417 -10.34 -21.57 34.70
CA ARG A 417 -9.69 -20.35 35.21
C ARG A 417 -9.01 -20.56 36.56
N THR A 418 -9.59 -21.36 37.45
CA THR A 418 -9.09 -21.61 38.82
C THR A 418 -8.12 -22.78 38.93
N THR A 419 -7.88 -23.54 37.85
CA THR A 419 -6.89 -24.63 37.88
C THR A 419 -5.50 -24.05 38.11
N GLN A 420 -4.83 -24.52 39.18
CA GLN A 420 -3.44 -24.20 39.48
C GLN A 420 -2.50 -24.81 38.45
N TRP A 421 -1.30 -24.23 38.34
CA TRP A 421 -0.30 -24.67 37.37
C TRP A 421 0.88 -25.35 38.06
N ASP A 422 1.50 -26.29 37.36
CA ASP A 422 2.83 -26.75 37.73
C ASP A 422 3.94 -25.80 37.22
N ASP A 423 5.16 -26.00 37.71
CA ASP A 423 6.29 -25.10 37.42
C ASP A 423 6.61 -25.00 35.92
N LEU A 424 6.38 -26.09 35.18
CA LEU A 424 6.68 -26.16 33.75
C LEU A 424 5.60 -25.47 32.91
N GLN A 425 4.34 -25.53 33.35
CA GLN A 425 3.23 -24.75 32.80
C GLN A 425 3.42 -23.25 33.01
N LEU A 426 3.87 -22.83 34.20
CA LEU A 426 4.22 -21.44 34.46
C LEU A 426 5.40 -21.00 33.58
N THR A 427 6.44 -21.85 33.48
CA THR A 427 7.60 -21.62 32.60
C THR A 427 7.16 -21.37 31.17
N TYR A 428 6.36 -22.28 30.59
CA TYR A 428 5.82 -22.10 29.24
C TYR A 428 5.03 -20.79 29.09
N PHE A 429 4.15 -20.49 30.04
CA PHE A 429 3.32 -19.28 29.99
C PHE A 429 4.15 -18.00 29.94
N ILE A 430 5.16 -17.89 30.81
CA ILE A 430 6.02 -16.71 30.87
C ILE A 430 6.97 -16.65 29.67
N SER A 431 7.52 -17.78 29.24
CA SER A 431 8.39 -17.86 28.06
C SER A 431 7.73 -17.28 26.81
N TYR A 432 6.58 -17.83 26.39
CA TYR A 432 5.94 -17.31 25.18
C TYR A 432 5.46 -15.87 25.36
N ALA A 433 5.02 -15.48 26.56
CA ALA A 433 4.59 -14.12 26.83
C ALA A 433 5.75 -13.13 26.65
N MET A 434 6.92 -13.40 27.23
CA MET A 434 8.11 -12.56 27.10
C MET A 434 8.65 -12.53 25.67
N CYS A 435 8.66 -13.66 24.96
CA CYS A 435 9.02 -13.69 23.53
C CYS A 435 8.13 -12.77 22.69
N ASN A 436 6.81 -12.79 22.93
CA ASN A 436 5.87 -11.88 22.28
C ASN A 436 6.13 -10.42 22.70
N TYR A 437 6.21 -10.14 24.00
CA TYR A 437 6.30 -8.78 24.53
C TYR A 437 7.57 -8.03 24.10
N LEU A 438 8.67 -8.75 23.89
CA LEU A 438 9.95 -8.18 23.47
C LEU A 438 10.10 -8.12 21.95
N SER A 439 9.25 -8.82 21.20
CA SER A 439 9.33 -8.88 19.72
C SER A 439 8.20 -8.11 19.02
N ILE A 440 7.17 -7.67 19.75
CA ILE A 440 6.13 -6.79 19.23
C ILE A 440 6.66 -5.35 19.23
N PRO A 441 6.49 -4.57 18.14
CA PRO A 441 5.63 -4.84 16.97
C PRO A 441 6.25 -5.64 15.81
N PHE A 442 7.55 -5.92 15.84
CA PHE A 442 8.30 -6.49 14.72
C PHE A 442 7.82 -7.86 14.22
N LEU A 443 7.22 -8.68 15.10
CA LEU A 443 6.59 -9.95 14.69
C LEU A 443 5.53 -9.78 13.59
N PHE A 444 4.79 -8.68 13.59
CA PHE A 444 3.62 -8.49 12.73
C PHE A 444 3.97 -8.25 11.26
N ILE A 445 5.26 -8.06 10.95
CA ILE A 445 5.76 -7.90 9.58
C ILE A 445 5.92 -9.26 8.88
N ARG A 446 6.03 -10.36 9.65
CA ARG A 446 6.16 -11.69 9.06
C ARG A 446 4.95 -12.01 8.18
N SER A 447 5.20 -12.66 7.04
CA SER A 447 4.19 -12.94 6.02
C SER A 447 3.09 -13.90 6.47
N ASP A 448 3.34 -14.70 7.52
CA ASP A 448 2.38 -15.63 8.11
C ASP A 448 1.42 -14.96 9.11
N PHE A 449 1.63 -13.68 9.44
CA PHE A 449 0.72 -12.87 10.23
C PHE A 449 -0.22 -12.08 9.32
N THR A 450 -1.45 -11.83 9.78
CA THR A 450 -2.34 -10.87 9.13
C THR A 450 -2.74 -9.78 10.11
N SER A 451 -2.77 -8.55 9.63
CA SER A 451 -3.19 -7.41 10.45
C SER A 451 -4.15 -6.51 9.68
N ARG A 452 -5.10 -5.94 10.41
CA ARG A 452 -6.00 -4.90 9.89
C ARG A 452 -6.19 -3.84 10.94
N GLU A 453 -6.27 -2.61 10.48
CA GLU A 453 -6.65 -1.50 11.34
C GLU A 453 -8.17 -1.50 11.58
N LEU A 454 -8.57 -1.22 12.81
CA LEU A 454 -9.96 -1.02 13.23
C LEU A 454 -10.25 0.46 13.49
N GLU A 455 -11.49 0.78 13.84
CA GLU A 455 -11.87 2.12 14.27
C GLU A 455 -11.03 2.59 15.47
N PRO A 456 -10.69 3.89 15.55
CA PRO A 456 -9.97 4.47 16.68
C PRO A 456 -10.71 4.25 18.00
N HIS A 457 -9.95 4.16 19.09
CA HIS A 457 -10.45 3.97 20.44
C HIS A 457 -10.06 5.18 21.30
N THR A 458 -11.01 5.71 22.06
CA THR A 458 -10.75 6.82 22.99
C THR A 458 -10.89 6.33 24.43
N GLU A 459 -9.87 6.58 25.25
CA GLU A 459 -9.86 6.18 26.65
C GLU A 459 -9.15 7.22 27.50
N GLY A 460 -9.76 7.65 28.61
CA GLY A 460 -9.12 8.59 29.54
C GLY A 460 -8.78 9.97 28.93
N GLY A 461 -9.34 10.31 27.77
CA GLY A 461 -9.03 11.53 27.02
C GLY A 461 -7.95 11.36 25.94
N ASP A 462 -7.30 10.20 25.87
CA ASP A 462 -6.34 9.85 24.83
C ASP A 462 -7.03 9.13 23.66
N ASN A 463 -6.51 9.35 22.45
CA ASN A 463 -6.97 8.69 21.25
C ASN A 463 -5.92 7.68 20.79
N TRP A 464 -6.36 6.45 20.57
CA TRP A 464 -5.51 5.35 20.13
C TRP A 464 -5.99 4.79 18.80
N ARG A 465 -5.04 4.40 17.96
CA ARG A 465 -5.27 3.64 16.74
C ARG A 465 -5.16 2.15 17.04
N VAL A 466 -6.07 1.36 16.49
CA VAL A 466 -6.25 -0.03 16.88
C VAL A 466 -5.83 -0.97 15.75
N LEU A 467 -4.87 -1.85 16.01
CA LEU A 467 -4.46 -2.91 15.11
C LEU A 467 -5.01 -4.24 15.62
N GLU A 468 -5.85 -4.91 14.85
CA GLU A 468 -6.21 -6.31 15.07
C GLU A 468 -5.19 -7.18 14.34
N VAL A 469 -4.58 -8.13 15.06
CA VAL A 469 -3.60 -9.05 14.53
C VAL A 469 -4.10 -10.48 14.70
N THR A 470 -4.07 -11.25 13.61
CA THR A 470 -4.29 -12.70 13.61
C THR A 470 -2.96 -13.41 13.47
N TYR A 471 -2.65 -14.24 14.47
CA TYR A 471 -1.43 -15.04 14.56
C TYR A 471 -1.55 -16.32 13.70
N PRO A 472 -0.42 -16.88 13.23
CA PRO A 472 -0.38 -18.17 12.55
C PRO A 472 -0.98 -19.30 13.41
N ASP A 473 -1.47 -20.34 12.75
CA ASP A 473 -1.97 -21.53 13.45
C ASP A 473 -0.85 -22.21 14.24
N GLY A 474 -1.15 -22.57 15.50
CA GLY A 474 -0.18 -23.20 16.39
C GLY A 474 0.85 -22.24 17.00
N PHE A 475 0.86 -20.96 16.63
CA PHE A 475 1.83 -20.01 17.16
C PHE A 475 1.69 -19.85 18.70
N PRO A 476 2.80 -19.87 19.46
CA PRO A 476 2.79 -19.72 20.92
C PRO A 476 2.42 -18.28 21.34
N THR A 477 1.12 -18.03 21.48
CA THR A 477 0.54 -16.75 21.90
C THR A 477 -0.65 -16.95 22.87
N HIS A 478 -1.15 -15.86 23.46
CA HIS A 478 -2.29 -15.91 24.39
C HIS A 478 -3.56 -16.39 23.70
N THR A 479 -3.88 -15.83 22.54
CA THR A 479 -4.96 -16.30 21.66
C THR A 479 -4.72 -15.89 20.20
N LYS A 480 -5.45 -16.52 19.27
CA LYS A 480 -5.23 -16.36 17.83
C LYS A 480 -5.44 -14.92 17.32
N VAL A 481 -6.43 -14.21 17.86
CA VAL A 481 -6.76 -12.83 17.44
C VAL A 481 -6.64 -11.89 18.63
N GLN A 482 -5.81 -10.86 18.51
CA GLN A 482 -5.57 -9.88 19.58
C GLN A 482 -5.66 -8.45 19.03
N LYS A 483 -6.08 -7.50 19.87
CA LYS A 483 -6.07 -6.07 19.52
C LYS A 483 -4.90 -5.37 20.20
N PHE A 484 -4.26 -4.46 19.47
CA PHE A 484 -3.15 -3.64 19.94
C PHE A 484 -3.52 -2.17 19.74
N TYR A 485 -3.40 -1.39 20.80
CA TYR A 485 -3.79 0.01 20.83
C TYR A 485 -2.53 0.85 20.90
N PHE A 486 -2.33 1.69 19.89
CA PHE A 486 -1.16 2.56 19.75
C PHE A 486 -1.61 4.00 19.87
N ASP A 487 -0.82 4.82 20.55
CA ASP A 487 -1.04 6.26 20.62
C ASP A 487 -1.16 6.88 19.22
N ASP A 488 -2.06 7.84 19.02
CA ASP A 488 -2.26 8.47 17.72
C ASP A 488 -1.17 9.50 17.34
N LYS A 489 -0.36 9.94 18.31
CA LYS A 489 0.74 10.90 18.10
C LYS A 489 2.10 10.21 18.05
N ASP A 490 2.42 9.40 19.05
CA ASP A 490 3.74 8.77 19.17
C ASP A 490 3.79 7.32 18.66
N PHE A 491 2.64 6.72 18.35
CA PHE A 491 2.51 5.34 17.87
C PHE A 491 3.10 4.27 18.80
N LEU A 492 3.33 4.58 20.07
CA LEU A 492 3.79 3.62 21.07
C LEU A 492 2.64 2.75 21.59
N LEU A 493 2.93 1.48 21.88
CA LEU A 493 1.94 0.54 22.39
C LEU A 493 1.42 0.98 23.76
N ARG A 494 0.11 1.24 23.89
CA ARG A 494 -0.56 1.64 25.13
C ARG A 494 -1.33 0.50 25.79
N ARG A 495 -1.97 -0.35 24.99
CA ARG A 495 -2.82 -1.44 25.49
C ARG A 495 -2.83 -2.63 24.54
N MET A 496 -2.98 -3.83 25.10
CA MET A 496 -3.28 -5.07 24.37
C MET A 496 -4.54 -5.72 24.93
N ASP A 497 -5.44 -6.15 24.06
CA ASP A 497 -6.64 -6.88 24.44
C ASP A 497 -6.61 -8.29 23.86
N TYR A 498 -6.76 -9.25 24.77
CA TYR A 498 -6.75 -10.67 24.43
C TYR A 498 -7.58 -11.48 25.43
N VAL A 499 -7.88 -12.70 25.03
CA VAL A 499 -8.25 -13.79 25.94
C VAL A 499 -7.03 -14.70 26.02
N THR A 500 -6.81 -15.36 27.15
CA THR A 500 -5.73 -16.35 27.28
C THR A 500 -6.31 -17.75 27.15
N ASP A 501 -5.94 -18.47 26.09
CA ASP A 501 -6.41 -19.83 25.84
C ASP A 501 -5.97 -20.81 26.94
N VAL A 502 -4.72 -20.67 27.44
CA VAL A 502 -4.16 -21.57 28.47
C VAL A 502 -4.58 -21.20 29.89
N ALA A 503 -4.83 -19.91 30.15
CA ALA A 503 -5.17 -19.43 31.49
C ALA A 503 -6.66 -19.13 31.70
N LYS A 504 -7.45 -19.08 30.62
CA LYS A 504 -8.89 -18.74 30.62
C LYS A 504 -9.15 -17.37 31.26
N GLY A 505 -8.35 -16.38 30.90
CA GLY A 505 -8.48 -14.99 31.36
C GLY A 505 -8.84 -14.04 30.23
N VAL A 506 -9.63 -13.01 30.53
CA VAL A 506 -9.94 -11.91 29.62
C VAL A 506 -9.21 -10.67 30.12
N ALA A 507 -8.31 -10.14 29.31
CA ALA A 507 -7.32 -9.17 29.76
C ALA A 507 -7.35 -7.89 28.93
N ALA A 508 -7.26 -6.77 29.64
CA ALA A 508 -6.70 -5.51 29.14
C ALA A 508 -5.30 -5.36 29.75
N HIS A 509 -4.28 -5.31 28.90
CA HIS A 509 -2.88 -5.26 29.28
C HIS A 509 -2.31 -3.89 28.91
N TYR A 510 -2.17 -3.02 29.91
CA TYR A 510 -1.63 -1.68 29.75
C TYR A 510 -0.11 -1.66 29.77
N CYS A 511 0.46 -0.84 28.89
CA CYS A 511 1.89 -0.68 28.66
C CYS A 511 2.29 0.78 28.91
N TRP A 512 3.22 1.02 29.83
CA TRP A 512 3.69 2.34 30.25
C TRP A 512 5.21 2.34 30.46
N ASP A 513 5.73 3.52 30.81
CA ASP A 513 7.16 3.77 31.07
C ASP A 513 8.02 3.30 29.89
N HIS A 514 7.70 3.78 28.69
CA HIS A 514 8.43 3.45 27.47
C HIS A 514 9.86 3.99 27.54
N LYS A 515 10.85 3.10 27.42
CA LYS A 515 12.27 3.46 27.42
C LYS A 515 12.93 3.07 26.12
N ASN A 516 13.74 3.98 25.58
CA ASN A 516 14.64 3.69 24.47
C ASN A 516 15.91 3.03 25.03
N ILE A 517 16.20 1.82 24.57
CA ILE A 517 17.33 0.99 24.98
C ILE A 517 18.03 0.58 23.69
N ASP A 518 19.25 1.08 23.49
CA ASP A 518 20.06 0.87 22.28
C ASP A 518 19.29 1.05 20.96
N GLY A 519 18.39 2.03 20.90
CA GLY A 519 17.63 2.36 19.68
C GLY A 519 16.32 1.60 19.49
N LEU A 520 15.92 0.72 20.42
CA LEU A 520 14.59 0.09 20.44
C LEU A 520 13.77 0.61 21.63
N VAL A 521 12.46 0.75 21.45
CA VAL A 521 11.57 1.27 22.50
C VAL A 521 10.76 0.15 23.14
N PHE A 522 10.87 -0.02 24.45
CA PHE A 522 10.13 -1.02 25.22
C PHE A 522 9.27 -0.37 26.30
N PRO A 523 8.00 -0.76 26.48
CA PRO A 523 7.27 -0.42 27.69
C PRO A 523 7.83 -1.25 28.86
N THR A 524 8.42 -0.58 29.85
CA THR A 524 8.99 -1.27 31.02
C THR A 524 7.99 -1.56 32.11
N LEU A 525 6.84 -0.87 32.15
CA LEU A 525 5.76 -1.15 33.09
C LEU A 525 4.55 -1.75 32.38
N ARG A 526 4.10 -2.91 32.86
CA ARG A 526 3.00 -3.68 32.27
C ARG A 526 2.00 -4.07 33.34
N ARG A 527 0.77 -3.58 33.23
CA ARG A 527 -0.32 -3.88 34.17
C ARG A 527 -1.46 -4.59 33.45
N ILE A 528 -1.76 -5.80 33.90
CA ILE A 528 -2.81 -6.64 33.32
C ILE A 528 -4.01 -6.61 34.25
N VAL A 529 -5.16 -6.13 33.76
CA VAL A 529 -6.43 -6.12 34.50
C VAL A 529 -7.51 -6.89 33.73
N ARG A 530 -8.58 -7.26 34.42
CA ARG A 530 -9.77 -7.84 33.78
C ARG A 530 -10.45 -6.78 32.90
N ARG A 531 -11.10 -7.21 31.82
CA ARG A 531 -12.02 -6.39 31.02
C ARG A 531 -13.36 -7.09 30.76
N ASN A 532 -14.39 -6.31 30.46
CA ASN A 532 -15.69 -6.74 29.93
C ASN A 532 -15.93 -6.00 28.62
N GLY A 533 -15.88 -6.69 27.48
CA GLY A 533 -15.82 -5.98 26.19
C GLY A 533 -14.55 -5.13 26.11
N ASP A 534 -14.66 -3.88 25.69
CA ASP A 534 -13.54 -2.95 25.64
C ASP A 534 -13.32 -2.21 27.00
N ASP A 535 -14.19 -2.40 27.99
CA ASP A 535 -14.10 -1.75 29.31
C ASP A 535 -13.14 -2.48 30.26
N ALA A 536 -12.05 -1.81 30.64
CA ALA A 536 -11.07 -2.33 31.59
C ALA A 536 -11.41 -1.98 33.05
N ALA A 537 -11.24 -2.95 33.95
CA ALA A 537 -11.47 -2.78 35.39
C ALA A 537 -10.24 -2.16 36.09
N LEU A 538 -9.94 -0.89 35.80
CA LEU A 538 -8.74 -0.19 36.31
C LEU A 538 -8.67 -0.06 37.84
N ASN A 539 -9.82 -0.04 38.52
CA ASN A 539 -9.90 0.01 39.99
C ASN A 539 -9.78 -1.39 40.64
N GLY A 540 -9.72 -2.46 39.84
CA GLY A 540 -9.57 -3.83 40.31
C GLY A 540 -8.10 -4.22 40.57
N PRO A 541 -7.90 -5.38 41.23
CA PRO A 541 -6.56 -5.93 41.41
C PRO A 541 -5.91 -6.25 40.05
N SER A 542 -4.61 -6.01 39.95
CA SER A 542 -3.84 -6.44 38.78
C SER A 542 -3.79 -7.97 38.76
N GLY A 543 -4.22 -8.58 37.67
CA GLY A 543 -4.06 -10.02 37.45
C GLY A 543 -2.58 -10.38 37.39
N PHE A 544 -1.82 -9.63 36.59
CA PHE A 544 -0.37 -9.61 36.62
C PHE A 544 0.12 -8.16 36.62
N LEU A 545 1.25 -7.93 37.28
CA LEU A 545 2.04 -6.71 37.23
C LEU A 545 3.47 -7.11 36.90
N ILE A 546 4.00 -6.56 35.82
CA ILE A 546 5.35 -6.83 35.33
C ILE A 546 6.06 -5.49 35.19
N ASP A 547 7.27 -5.41 35.73
CA ASP A 547 8.09 -4.20 35.66
C ASP A 547 9.55 -4.58 35.36
N TYR A 548 10.09 -4.10 34.25
CA TYR A 548 11.43 -4.43 33.79
C TYR A 548 12.46 -3.58 34.53
N THR A 549 13.27 -4.22 35.37
CA THR A 549 14.30 -3.55 36.16
C THR A 549 15.62 -3.44 35.42
N ASN A 550 15.86 -4.33 34.46
CA ASN A 550 17.02 -4.30 33.58
C ASN A 550 16.67 -4.90 32.22
N VAL A 551 17.16 -4.29 31.15
CA VAL A 551 17.03 -4.79 29.77
C VAL A 551 18.36 -4.60 29.07
N VAL A 552 18.90 -5.66 28.47
CA VAL A 552 20.16 -5.65 27.73
C VAL A 552 19.93 -6.26 26.36
N ILE A 553 20.39 -5.57 25.31
CA ILE A 553 20.24 -6.02 23.92
C ILE A 553 21.58 -6.55 23.42
N HIS A 554 21.57 -7.76 22.89
CA HIS A 554 22.73 -8.40 22.29
C HIS A 554 22.56 -8.46 20.79
N ASP A 555 23.49 -7.84 20.06
CA ASP A 555 23.49 -7.86 18.62
C ASP A 555 24.11 -9.14 18.06
N LYS A 556 23.78 -9.45 16.81
CA LYS A 556 24.43 -10.53 16.04
C LYS A 556 25.91 -10.20 15.91
N SER A 557 26.77 -11.22 16.05
CA SER A 557 28.20 -11.07 15.77
C SER A 557 28.38 -10.65 14.32
N ALA A 558 29.21 -9.61 14.10
CA ALA A 558 29.54 -9.07 12.78
C ALA A 558 30.20 -10.10 11.85
#